data_AF-X1TLR1-F1
#
_entry.id   AF-X1TLR1-F1
#
_cell.length_a   1.000
_cell.length_b   1.000
_cell.length_c   1.000
_cell.angle_alpha   90.00
_cell.angle_beta   90.00
_cell.angle_gamma   90.00
#
_symmetry.space_group_name_H-M   'P 1'
#
loop_
_entity.id
_entity.type
_entity.pdbx_description
1 polymer ?
#
loop_
_entity_poly.entity_id
_entity_poly.type
_entity_poly.pdbx_seq_one_letter_code
_entity_poly.pdbx_strand_id
1 'polypeptide(L)'
;MSKIIASAAIRGAHKIIDRADKKWQEAMDRWGPNEPVGFPNTAYYLPVIYGILGIKVEKLGDMEQVLKRCKSLLPPPVRETCPLPYLAPALDAGMAGLTQEDEKLQFPIICNIAKEIWKTKEAHIPTEEDPALGDAKKRGILMEAMSAMVLLLAGGDILIMRHPEAIKLVREMIADLTAS
;
A
#
# COMPACT_ATOMS: atom_id res chain seq x y z
N MET A 1 -1.89 13.22 7.38
CA MET A 1 -0.57 12.76 6.89
C MET A 1 0.27 13.98 6.48
N SER A 2 1.54 14.06 6.89
CA SER A 2 2.37 15.25 6.62
C SER A 2 2.78 15.35 5.14
N LYS A 3 2.56 16.52 4.52
CA LYS A 3 3.00 16.83 3.13
C LYS A 3 4.49 16.58 2.93
N ILE A 4 5.31 16.88 3.95
CA ILE A 4 6.76 16.69 3.91
C ILE A 4 7.10 15.20 3.78
N ILE A 5 6.41 14.34 4.55
CA ILE A 5 6.67 12.90 4.54
C ILE A 5 6.19 12.28 3.21
N ALA A 6 4.98 12.60 2.76
CA ALA A 6 4.44 12.07 1.50
C ALA A 6 5.28 12.51 0.29
N SER A 7 5.69 13.78 0.25
CA SER A 7 6.58 14.28 -0.82
C SER A 7 7.98 13.68 -0.77
N ALA A 8 8.52 13.35 0.41
CA ALA A 8 9.79 12.64 0.54
C ALA A 8 9.66 11.18 0.04
N ALA A 9 8.59 10.48 0.41
CA ALA A 9 8.33 9.11 -0.02
C ALA A 9 8.16 9.02 -1.54
N ILE A 10 7.33 9.87 -2.15
CA ILE A 10 7.11 9.91 -3.60
C ILE A 10 8.41 10.21 -4.34
N ARG A 11 9.19 11.21 -3.90
CA ARG A 11 10.51 11.50 -4.50
C ARG A 11 11.49 10.34 -4.36
N GLY A 12 11.47 9.64 -3.22
CA GLY A 12 12.26 8.44 -2.99
C GLY A 12 11.93 7.32 -3.98
N ALA A 13 10.64 7.04 -4.17
CA ALA A 13 10.16 6.02 -5.10
C ALA A 13 10.60 6.30 -6.54
N HIS A 14 10.45 7.55 -7.02
CA HIS A 14 10.97 7.96 -8.34
C HIS A 14 12.48 7.68 -8.47
N LYS A 15 13.27 8.10 -7.47
CA LYS A 15 14.73 7.90 -7.49
C LYS A 15 15.14 6.43 -7.53
N ILE A 16 14.40 5.56 -6.86
CA ILE A 16 14.71 4.14 -6.78
C ILE A 16 14.35 3.43 -8.08
N ILE A 17 13.20 3.76 -8.65
CA ILE A 17 12.79 3.22 -9.95
C ILE A 17 13.77 3.66 -11.04
N ASP A 18 14.20 4.93 -11.05
CA ASP A 18 15.22 5.40 -11.99
C ASP A 18 16.55 4.68 -11.81
N ARG A 19 16.96 4.38 -10.57
CA ARG A 19 18.19 3.64 -10.28
C ARG A 19 18.10 2.20 -10.79
N ALA A 20 16.97 1.54 -10.57
CA ALA A 20 16.76 0.17 -11.01
C ALA A 20 16.65 0.07 -12.54
N ASP A 21 15.97 1.03 -13.18
CA ASP A 21 15.86 1.11 -14.64
C ASP A 21 17.25 1.23 -15.30
N LYS A 22 18.13 2.07 -14.75
CA LYS A 22 19.52 2.20 -15.22
C LYS A 22 20.32 0.91 -15.06
N LYS A 23 20.24 0.27 -13.89
CA LYS A 23 20.92 -1.01 -13.64
C LYS A 23 20.41 -2.12 -14.56
N TRP A 24 19.11 -2.15 -14.82
CA TRP A 24 18.51 -3.10 -15.75
C TRP A 24 19.00 -2.85 -17.18
N GLN A 25 19.06 -1.61 -17.64
CA GLN A 25 19.65 -1.25 -18.94
C GLN A 25 21.11 -1.68 -19.04
N GLU A 26 21.94 -1.39 -18.03
CA GLU A 26 23.34 -1.83 -17.98
C GLU A 26 23.48 -3.35 -18.04
N ALA A 27 22.57 -4.09 -17.38
CA ALA A 27 22.54 -5.54 -17.44
C ALA A 27 22.10 -6.05 -18.82
N MET A 28 21.10 -5.40 -19.43
CA MET A 28 20.58 -5.73 -20.76
C MET A 28 21.65 -5.54 -21.84
N ASP A 29 22.41 -4.44 -21.77
CA ASP A 29 23.50 -4.16 -22.69
C ASP A 29 24.65 -5.17 -22.56
N ARG A 30 24.88 -5.69 -21.35
CA ARG A 30 26.01 -6.59 -21.07
C ARG A 30 25.70 -8.07 -21.34
N TRP A 31 24.50 -8.53 -21.00
CA TRP A 31 24.15 -9.95 -20.99
C TRP A 31 23.00 -10.31 -21.95
N GLY A 32 22.23 -9.30 -22.37
CA GLY A 32 21.09 -9.50 -23.28
C GLY A 32 19.82 -10.05 -22.60
N PRO A 33 18.70 -10.10 -23.34
CA PRO A 33 17.38 -10.41 -22.78
C PRO A 33 17.20 -11.83 -22.27
N ASN A 34 18.00 -12.78 -22.76
CA ASN A 34 17.82 -14.21 -22.49
C ASN A 34 18.62 -14.71 -21.28
N GLU A 35 19.41 -13.85 -20.64
CA GLU A 35 20.19 -14.21 -19.45
C GLU A 35 19.24 -14.65 -18.32
N PRO A 36 19.44 -15.85 -17.73
CA PRO A 36 18.58 -16.34 -16.66
C PRO A 36 18.76 -15.53 -15.38
N VAL A 37 17.66 -15.23 -14.70
CA VAL A 37 17.64 -14.49 -13.43
C VAL A 37 16.80 -15.24 -12.40
N GLY A 38 17.32 -15.34 -11.18
CA GLY A 38 16.60 -15.91 -10.05
C GLY A 38 17.48 -16.02 -8.80
N PHE A 39 16.86 -16.27 -7.66
CA PHE A 39 17.58 -16.60 -6.43
C PHE A 39 17.91 -18.10 -6.37
N PRO A 40 19.01 -18.49 -5.71
CA PRO A 40 19.29 -19.90 -5.46
C PRO A 40 18.22 -20.51 -4.54
N ASN A 41 17.83 -21.76 -4.79
CA ASN A 41 16.95 -22.55 -3.93
C ASN A 41 15.55 -21.95 -3.66
N THR A 42 14.93 -21.29 -4.65
CA THR A 42 13.52 -20.84 -4.56
C THR A 42 12.66 -21.39 -5.69
N ALA A 43 11.43 -21.77 -5.37
CA ALA A 43 10.39 -22.09 -6.36
C ALA A 43 9.52 -20.87 -6.73
N TYR A 44 9.84 -19.70 -6.17
CA TYR A 44 9.02 -18.48 -6.25
C TYR A 44 9.65 -17.37 -7.11
N TYR A 45 10.54 -17.71 -8.04
CA TYR A 45 11.18 -16.75 -8.94
C TYR A 45 11.83 -15.59 -8.17
N LEU A 46 11.36 -14.36 -8.38
CA LEU A 46 11.60 -13.19 -7.54
C LEU A 46 10.40 -13.00 -6.60
N PRO A 47 10.49 -13.42 -5.31
CA PRO A 47 9.32 -13.61 -4.45
C PRO A 47 8.46 -12.36 -4.25
N VAL A 48 9.08 -11.17 -4.16
CA VAL A 48 8.34 -9.92 -3.98
C VAL A 48 7.55 -9.57 -5.25
N ILE A 49 8.17 -9.68 -6.41
CA ILE A 49 7.53 -9.40 -7.70
C ILE A 49 6.41 -10.41 -7.97
N TYR A 50 6.68 -11.69 -7.73
CA TYR A 50 5.70 -12.75 -7.91
C TYR A 50 4.54 -12.61 -6.92
N GLY A 51 4.81 -12.25 -5.66
CA GLY A 51 3.79 -12.07 -4.64
C GLY A 51 2.86 -10.88 -4.90
N ILE A 52 3.38 -9.76 -5.42
CA ILE A 52 2.59 -8.54 -5.65
C ILE A 52 1.91 -8.56 -7.02
N LEU A 53 2.62 -8.96 -8.07
CA LEU A 53 2.16 -8.82 -9.46
C LEU A 53 1.78 -10.15 -10.11
N GLY A 54 2.10 -11.30 -9.51
CA GLY A 54 1.91 -12.62 -10.13
C GLY A 54 2.83 -12.88 -11.33
N ILE A 55 3.80 -12.00 -11.58
CA ILE A 55 4.70 -12.09 -12.73
C ILE A 55 5.86 -13.05 -12.41
N LYS A 56 6.02 -14.05 -13.26
CA LYS A 56 7.13 -15.01 -13.20
C LYS A 56 8.32 -14.44 -13.97
N VAL A 57 9.35 -14.00 -13.24
CA VAL A 57 10.59 -13.48 -13.83
C VAL A 57 11.60 -14.61 -13.87
N GLU A 58 11.93 -15.09 -15.07
CA GLU A 58 12.92 -16.16 -15.29
C GLU A 58 14.15 -15.64 -16.02
N LYS A 59 13.99 -14.58 -16.82
CA LYS A 59 15.04 -13.98 -17.64
C LYS A 59 15.07 -12.47 -17.48
N LEU A 60 16.18 -11.86 -17.87
CA LEU A 60 16.36 -10.41 -17.77
C LEU A 60 15.31 -9.61 -18.56
N GLY A 61 14.87 -10.12 -19.71
CA GLY A 61 13.80 -9.51 -20.51
C GLY A 61 12.43 -9.48 -19.80
N ASP A 62 12.15 -10.44 -18.93
CA ASP A 62 10.87 -10.51 -18.20
C ASP A 62 10.73 -9.38 -17.17
N MET A 63 11.82 -8.66 -16.86
CA MET A 63 11.78 -7.51 -15.95
C MET A 63 11.18 -6.26 -16.59
N GLU A 64 11.11 -6.17 -17.92
CA GLU A 64 10.58 -4.98 -18.60
C GLU A 64 9.12 -4.70 -18.23
N GLN A 65 8.30 -5.76 -18.19
CA GLN A 65 6.90 -5.68 -17.76
C GLN A 65 6.76 -5.21 -16.30
N VAL A 66 7.69 -5.62 -15.42
CA VAL A 66 7.71 -5.23 -14.01
C VAL A 66 8.03 -3.74 -13.92
N LEU A 67 9.11 -3.30 -14.56
CA LEU A 67 9.52 -1.88 -14.59
C LEU A 67 8.43 -0.98 -15.16
N LYS A 68 7.76 -1.41 -16.24
CA LYS A 68 6.64 -0.69 -16.83
C LYS A 68 5.47 -0.55 -15.85
N ARG A 69 5.17 -1.62 -15.10
CA ARG A 69 4.11 -1.58 -14.08
C ARG A 69 4.49 -0.64 -12.94
N CYS A 70 5.72 -0.70 -12.43
CA CYS A 70 6.21 0.21 -11.39
C CYS A 70 6.13 1.68 -11.83
N LYS A 71 6.52 1.98 -13.08
CA LYS A 71 6.39 3.34 -13.66
C LYS A 71 4.94 3.81 -13.76
N SER A 72 4.00 2.90 -14.06
CA SER A 72 2.57 3.23 -14.11
C SER A 72 1.94 3.50 -12.74
N LEU A 73 2.53 2.95 -11.67
CA LEU A 73 2.08 3.14 -10.28
C LEU A 73 2.66 4.40 -9.64
N LEU A 74 3.72 4.98 -10.22
CA LEU A 74 4.34 6.18 -9.67
C LEU A 74 3.39 7.38 -9.78
N PRO A 75 2.97 7.96 -8.64
CA PRO A 75 2.16 9.16 -8.68
C PRO A 75 3.02 10.37 -9.11
N PRO A 76 2.37 11.44 -9.63
CA PRO A 76 3.06 12.69 -9.90
C PRO A 76 3.62 13.31 -8.61
N PRO A 77 4.65 14.16 -8.71
CA PRO A 77 5.16 14.91 -7.56
C PRO A 77 4.05 15.70 -6.86
N VAL A 78 4.12 15.73 -5.53
CA VAL A 78 3.21 16.46 -4.64
C VAL A 78 3.23 17.95 -5.01
N ARG A 79 2.06 18.50 -5.41
CA ARG A 79 1.91 19.93 -5.72
C ARG A 79 2.24 20.82 -4.52
N GLU A 80 2.87 21.98 -4.78
CA GLU A 80 3.18 22.94 -3.73
C GLU A 80 1.93 23.64 -3.17
N THR A 81 0.99 23.99 -4.05
CA THR A 81 -0.26 24.69 -3.73
C THR A 81 -1.47 23.78 -3.99
N CYS A 82 -2.47 23.84 -3.12
CA CYS A 82 -3.68 22.98 -3.13
C CYS A 82 -3.36 21.46 -3.20
N PRO A 83 -2.81 20.91 -2.11
CA PRO A 83 -2.48 19.50 -2.00
C PRO A 83 -3.72 18.57 -2.08
N LEU A 84 -3.77 17.66 -3.06
CA LEU A 84 -4.74 16.55 -3.04
C LEU A 84 -4.42 15.56 -1.91
N PRO A 85 -5.37 14.75 -1.42
CA PRO A 85 -5.10 13.72 -0.42
C PRO A 85 -4.00 12.76 -0.87
N TYR A 86 -2.93 12.64 -0.09
CA TYR A 86 -1.68 11.95 -0.48
C TYR A 86 -1.54 10.51 0.02
N LEU A 87 -2.51 10.01 0.76
CA LEU A 87 -2.41 8.70 1.39
C LEU A 87 -2.29 7.59 0.35
N ALA A 88 -3.24 7.49 -0.58
CA ALA A 88 -3.19 6.49 -1.66
C ALA A 88 -1.94 6.67 -2.56
N PRO A 89 -1.60 7.87 -3.06
CA PRO A 89 -0.36 8.08 -3.80
C PRO A 89 0.92 7.67 -3.05
N ALA A 90 1.00 7.96 -1.75
CA ALA A 90 2.17 7.58 -0.95
C ALA A 90 2.30 6.06 -0.80
N LEU A 91 1.17 5.34 -0.77
CA LEU A 91 1.13 3.90 -0.65
C LEU A 91 1.44 3.21 -1.99
N ASP A 92 0.93 3.73 -3.10
CA ASP A 92 1.32 3.29 -4.46
C ASP A 92 2.83 3.46 -4.69
N ALA A 93 3.40 4.59 -4.24
CA ALA A 93 4.84 4.83 -4.27
C ALA A 93 5.63 3.83 -3.41
N GLY A 94 5.08 3.44 -2.24
CA GLY A 94 5.64 2.41 -1.38
C GLY A 94 5.67 1.03 -2.06
N MET A 95 4.55 0.62 -2.64
CA MET A 95 4.44 -0.62 -3.42
C MET A 95 5.44 -0.68 -4.59
N ALA A 96 5.63 0.45 -5.28
CA ALA A 96 6.60 0.54 -6.36
C ALA A 96 8.07 0.47 -5.85
N GLY A 97 8.36 1.03 -4.67
CA GLY A 97 9.66 0.90 -4.00
C GLY A 97 9.97 -0.53 -3.55
N LEU A 98 8.97 -1.24 -3.02
CA LEU A 98 9.09 -2.64 -2.56
C LEU A 98 9.59 -3.58 -3.66
N THR A 99 9.09 -3.43 -4.89
CA THR A 99 9.51 -4.25 -6.03
C THR A 99 10.97 -4.05 -6.45
N GLN A 100 11.64 -3.00 -5.97
CA GLN A 100 13.01 -2.62 -6.32
C GLN A 100 14.01 -2.81 -5.17
N GLU A 101 13.66 -3.68 -4.21
CA GLU A 101 14.48 -3.99 -3.03
C GLU A 101 14.82 -2.76 -2.16
N ASP A 102 13.90 -1.79 -2.02
CA ASP A 102 14.10 -0.70 -1.07
C ASP A 102 13.93 -1.19 0.38
N GLU A 103 15.05 -1.42 1.06
CA GLU A 103 15.12 -1.75 2.49
C GLU A 103 14.33 -0.78 3.39
N LYS A 104 14.17 0.49 2.99
CA LYS A 104 13.49 1.52 3.79
C LYS A 104 11.97 1.55 3.58
N LEU A 105 11.48 1.06 2.45
CA LEU A 105 10.04 0.95 2.16
C LEU A 105 9.50 -0.47 2.45
N GLN A 106 10.35 -1.41 2.88
CA GLN A 106 9.99 -2.75 3.33
C GLN A 106 9.30 -2.84 4.70
N PHE A 107 9.16 -1.72 5.41
CA PHE A 107 8.49 -1.72 6.71
C PHE A 107 6.97 -1.75 6.54
N PRO A 108 6.25 -2.63 7.27
CA PRO A 108 4.80 -2.67 7.22
C PRO A 108 4.22 -1.36 7.74
N ILE A 109 3.19 -0.88 7.06
CA ILE A 109 2.45 0.30 7.47
C ILE A 109 1.45 -0.13 8.53
N ILE A 110 1.82 0.18 9.78
CA ILE A 110 1.00 -0.11 10.96
C ILE A 110 -0.05 0.99 11.12
N CYS A 111 -1.30 0.63 10.89
CA CYS A 111 -2.47 1.48 11.02
C CYS A 111 -3.12 1.29 12.39
N ASN A 112 -2.69 2.06 13.38
CA ASN A 112 -3.32 2.11 14.71
C ASN A 112 -4.53 3.06 14.72
N ILE A 113 -5.66 2.58 14.19
CA ILE A 113 -6.88 3.38 14.06
C ILE A 113 -7.78 3.37 15.28
N ALA A 114 -7.78 2.27 16.03
CA ALA A 114 -8.77 2.07 17.08
C ALA A 114 -8.70 3.19 18.13
N LYS A 115 -7.49 3.60 18.50
CA LYS A 115 -7.31 4.68 19.47
C LYS A 115 -7.87 6.01 18.99
N GLU A 116 -7.67 6.35 17.72
CA GLU A 116 -8.09 7.64 17.17
C GLU A 116 -9.62 7.68 17.01
N ILE A 117 -10.24 6.57 16.59
CA ILE A 117 -11.69 6.49 16.39
C ILE A 117 -12.42 6.51 17.72
N TRP A 118 -12.01 5.68 18.68
CA TRP A 118 -12.62 5.63 20.01
C TRP A 118 -12.23 6.80 20.91
N LYS A 119 -11.46 7.78 20.43
CA LYS A 119 -11.23 9.06 21.12
C LYS A 119 -12.18 10.17 20.65
N THR A 120 -12.79 10.00 19.47
CA THR A 120 -13.68 11.00 18.87
C THR A 120 -14.94 11.20 19.73
N LYS A 121 -15.37 12.46 19.87
CA LYS A 121 -16.60 12.79 20.63
C LYS A 121 -17.80 12.18 19.93
N GLU A 122 -17.76 12.20 18.61
CA GLU A 122 -18.70 11.63 17.68
C GLU A 122 -18.93 10.14 17.95
N ALA A 123 -17.95 9.37 18.44
CA ALA A 123 -18.21 7.99 18.82
C ALA A 123 -19.08 7.85 20.09
N HIS A 124 -19.15 8.87 20.95
CA HIS A 124 -19.68 8.81 22.33
C HIS A 124 -20.96 9.62 22.55
N ILE A 125 -21.31 10.55 21.66
CA ILE A 125 -22.51 11.40 21.79
C ILE A 125 -23.77 10.52 21.87
N PRO A 126 -24.62 10.63 22.90
CA PRO A 126 -25.87 9.87 22.97
C PRO A 126 -26.77 10.16 21.75
N THR A 127 -27.52 9.16 21.29
CA THR A 127 -28.41 9.29 20.13
C THR A 127 -29.46 10.39 20.33
N GLU A 128 -29.82 10.66 21.59
CA GLU A 128 -30.79 11.66 22.01
C GLU A 128 -30.28 13.10 21.83
N GLU A 129 -28.97 13.30 21.93
CA GLU A 129 -28.34 14.62 21.80
C GLU A 129 -28.18 15.01 20.32
N ASP A 130 -27.87 14.05 19.45
CA ASP A 130 -27.82 14.26 18.00
C ASP A 130 -28.36 13.04 17.22
N PRO A 131 -29.68 13.02 16.94
CA PRO A 131 -30.31 11.93 16.19
C PRO A 131 -29.82 11.78 14.75
N ALA A 132 -29.21 12.81 14.15
CA ALA A 132 -28.76 12.76 12.76
C ALA A 132 -27.55 11.84 12.56
N LEU A 133 -26.80 11.58 13.63
CA LEU A 133 -25.62 10.70 13.61
C LEU A 133 -25.96 9.21 13.71
N GLY A 134 -27.23 8.86 13.95
CA GLY A 134 -27.69 7.47 14.09
C GLY A 134 -27.34 6.84 15.44
N ASP A 135 -27.46 5.51 15.52
CA ASP A 135 -27.31 4.75 16.77
C ASP A 135 -25.88 4.84 17.33
N ALA A 136 -25.75 5.46 18.49
CA ALA A 136 -24.48 5.64 19.20
C ALA A 136 -23.69 4.33 19.40
N LYS A 137 -24.37 3.20 19.64
CA LYS A 137 -23.69 1.91 19.84
C LYS A 137 -23.05 1.39 18.56
N LYS A 138 -23.73 1.55 17.42
CA LYS A 138 -23.26 1.05 16.12
C LYS A 138 -22.27 2.01 15.45
N ARG A 139 -22.39 3.31 15.72
CA ARG A 139 -21.59 4.35 15.07
C ARG A 139 -20.09 4.18 15.28
N GLY A 140 -19.64 3.94 16.53
CA GLY A 140 -18.22 3.71 16.82
C GLY A 140 -17.67 2.47 16.10
N ILE A 141 -18.46 1.40 16.06
CA ILE A 141 -18.13 0.12 15.43
C ILE A 141 -18.01 0.29 13.91
N LEU A 142 -18.98 0.97 13.30
CA LEU A 142 -19.01 1.22 11.87
C LEU A 142 -17.89 2.18 11.44
N MET A 143 -17.61 3.23 12.22
CA MET A 143 -16.48 4.13 11.95
C MET A 143 -15.15 3.37 11.99
N GLU A 144 -14.97 2.47 12.96
CA GLU A 144 -13.80 1.61 13.05
C GLU A 144 -13.67 0.68 11.83
N ALA A 145 -14.74 -0.01 11.45
CA ALA A 145 -14.76 -0.91 10.29
C ALA A 145 -14.52 -0.16 8.97
N MET A 146 -15.18 0.99 8.74
CA MET A 146 -15.00 1.79 7.52
C MET A 146 -13.57 2.30 7.40
N SER A 147 -13.02 2.86 8.48
CA SER A 147 -11.67 3.40 8.48
C SER A 147 -10.63 2.29 8.25
N ALA A 148 -10.85 1.12 8.85
CA ALA A 148 -10.05 -0.08 8.61
C ALA A 148 -10.04 -0.47 7.13
N MET A 149 -11.23 -0.57 6.51
CA MET A 149 -11.35 -0.92 5.09
C MET A 149 -10.68 0.11 4.18
N VAL A 150 -10.86 1.40 4.45
CA VAL A 150 -10.21 2.47 3.66
C VAL A 150 -8.70 2.36 3.73
N LEU A 151 -8.13 2.11 4.91
CA LEU A 151 -6.69 1.97 5.06
C LEU A 151 -6.15 0.67 4.46
N LEU A 152 -6.90 -0.43 4.56
CA LEU A 152 -6.55 -1.69 3.94
C LEU A 152 -6.51 -1.55 2.41
N LEU A 153 -7.55 -0.96 1.82
CA LEU A 153 -7.63 -0.66 0.38
C LEU A 153 -6.55 0.33 -0.07
N ALA A 154 -6.18 1.27 0.80
CA ALA A 154 -5.12 2.21 0.51
C ALA A 154 -3.73 1.53 0.51
N GLY A 155 -3.56 0.35 1.12
CA GLY A 155 -2.28 -0.38 1.18
C GLY A 155 -1.66 -0.47 2.58
N GLY A 156 -2.47 -0.39 3.64
CA GLY A 156 -2.01 -0.64 5.01
C GLY A 156 -1.83 -2.14 5.28
N ASP A 157 -0.67 -2.54 5.81
CA ASP A 157 -0.31 -3.94 6.03
C ASP A 157 -0.84 -4.51 7.35
N ILE A 158 -0.84 -3.71 8.42
CA ILE A 158 -1.22 -4.16 9.78
C ILE A 158 -2.26 -3.20 10.36
N LEU A 159 -3.48 -3.70 10.59
CA LEU A 159 -4.55 -2.97 11.26
C LEU A 159 -4.57 -3.29 12.76
N ILE A 160 -4.54 -2.27 13.62
CA ILE A 160 -4.82 -2.42 15.06
C ILE A 160 -6.24 -1.94 15.33
N MET A 161 -7.12 -2.90 15.63
CA MET A 161 -8.56 -2.71 15.91
C MET A 161 -8.89 -3.11 17.36
N ARG A 162 -9.95 -2.54 17.95
CA ARG A 162 -10.40 -2.82 19.33
C ARG A 162 -11.74 -3.53 19.40
N HIS A 163 -12.72 -3.19 18.55
CA HIS A 163 -14.07 -3.74 18.68
C HIS A 163 -14.23 -5.07 17.92
N PRO A 164 -14.68 -6.17 18.57
CA PRO A 164 -14.78 -7.48 17.94
C PRO A 164 -15.76 -7.51 16.77
N GLU A 165 -16.88 -6.77 16.85
CA GLU A 165 -17.84 -6.69 15.74
C GLU A 165 -17.25 -5.94 14.52
N ALA A 166 -16.44 -4.91 14.73
CA ALA A 166 -15.76 -4.21 13.63
C ALA A 166 -14.75 -5.14 12.94
N ILE A 167 -14.00 -5.91 13.72
CA ILE A 167 -13.05 -6.92 13.21
C ILE A 167 -13.80 -7.97 12.39
N LYS A 168 -14.97 -8.43 12.86
CA LYS A 168 -15.80 -9.40 12.14
C LYS A 168 -16.23 -8.85 10.77
N LEU A 169 -16.76 -7.62 10.72
CA LEU A 169 -17.18 -6.97 9.48
C LEU A 169 -16.03 -6.81 8.48
N VAL A 170 -14.85 -6.41 8.95
CA VAL A 170 -13.66 -6.30 8.09
C VAL A 170 -13.23 -7.65 7.55
N ARG A 171 -13.25 -8.71 8.37
CA ARG A 171 -12.92 -10.08 7.92
C ARG A 171 -13.89 -10.61 6.89
N GLU A 172 -15.19 -10.37 7.08
CA GLU A 172 -16.23 -10.73 6.11
C GLU A 172 -15.99 -10.02 4.78
N MET A 173 -15.74 -8.70 4.81
CA MET A 173 -15.45 -7.92 3.60
C MET A 173 -14.16 -8.39 2.89
N ILE A 174 -13.10 -8.72 3.63
CA ILE A 174 -11.87 -9.29 3.05
C ILE A 174 -12.16 -10.63 2.39
N ALA A 175 -12.93 -11.50 3.04
CA ALA A 175 -13.31 -12.80 2.48
C ALA A 175 -14.09 -12.62 1.18
N ASP A 176 -15.08 -11.72 1.16
CA ASP A 176 -15.89 -11.42 -0.03
C ASP A 176 -15.03 -10.86 -1.19
N LEU A 177 -14.11 -9.95 -0.90
CA LEU A 177 -13.23 -9.35 -1.91
C LEU A 177 -12.16 -10.30 -2.45
N THR A 178 -11.78 -11.33 -1.67
CA THR A 178 -10.74 -12.31 -2.05
C THR A 178 -11.31 -13.60 -2.62
N ALA A 179 -12.63 -13.80 -2.59
CA ALA A 179 -13.31 -15.00 -3.10
C ALA A 179 -13.40 -15.09 -4.65
N SER A 180 -12.45 -14.48 -5.38
CA SER A 180 -12.36 -14.52 -6.85
C SER A 180 -11.56 -15.71 -7.36
#